data_AF-A0A3C0EX45-F1
#
_entry.id   AF-A0A3C0EX45-F1
#
_cell.length_a   1.000
_cell.length_b   1.000
_cell.length_c   1.000
_cell.angle_alpha   90.00
_cell.angle_beta   90.00
_cell.angle_gamma   90.00
#
_symmetry.space_group_name_H-M   'P 1'
#
loop_
_entity.id
_entity.type
_entity.pdbx_description
1 polymer ?
#
loop_
_entity_poly.entity_id
_entity_poly.type
_entity_poly.pdbx_seq_one_letter_code
_entity_poly.pdbx_strand_id
1 'polypeptide(L)'
;MSAATVASIAGAATLSEKADALEDAMSVELDKRIATPWFCNIEPTPDPIPGDTRPYYMHNDPRLPVMPKAPTLIDFYKLRF
;
A
#
# COMPACT_ATOMS: atom_id res chain seq x y z
N MET A 1 10.25 6.34 -11.27
CA MET A 1 10.02 7.48 -10.34
C MET A 1 10.16 8.81 -11.05
N SER A 2 9.19 9.70 -10.86
CA SER A 2 9.15 11.05 -11.44
C SER A 2 9.99 12.04 -10.62
N ALA A 3 10.43 13.14 -11.24
CA ALA A 3 11.17 14.21 -10.57
C ALA A 3 10.37 14.84 -9.41
N ALA A 4 9.04 14.91 -9.52
CA ALA A 4 8.16 15.39 -8.45
C ALA A 4 8.17 14.47 -7.22
N THR A 5 8.22 13.15 -7.46
CA THR A 5 8.32 12.11 -6.42
C THR A 5 9.64 12.19 -5.65
N VAL A 6 10.74 12.42 -6.37
CA VAL A 6 12.07 12.57 -5.75
C VAL A 6 12.13 13.85 -4.89
N ALA A 7 11.46 14.92 -5.33
CA ALA A 7 11.39 16.17 -4.58
C ALA A 7 10.56 16.05 -3.29
N SER A 8 9.46 15.29 -3.29
CA SER A 8 8.66 15.09 -2.06
C SER A 8 9.42 14.29 -1.01
N ILE A 9 10.11 13.21 -1.41
CA ILE A 9 10.96 12.40 -0.51
C ILE A 9 12.12 13.24 0.05
N ALA A 10 12.72 14.11 -0.77
CA ALA A 10 13.81 14.98 -0.31
C ALA A 10 13.34 16.07 0.67
N GLY A 11 12.10 16.54 0.53
CA GLY A 11 11.50 17.61 1.34
C GLY A 11 10.97 17.19 2.72
N ALA A 12 10.80 15.89 2.97
CA ALA A 12 10.38 15.37 4.28
C ALA A 12 11.46 15.61 5.36
N ALA A 13 11.03 16.09 6.53
CA ALA A 13 11.91 16.54 7.60
C ALA A 13 12.43 15.37 8.45
N THR A 14 11.65 14.31 8.59
CA THR A 14 12.02 13.12 9.39
C THR A 14 12.20 11.87 8.53
N LEU A 15 12.89 10.86 9.07
CA LEU A 15 13.01 9.56 8.39
C LEU A 15 11.66 8.85 8.21
N SER A 16 10.71 9.07 9.13
CA SER A 16 9.35 8.52 9.03
C SER A 16 8.61 9.14 7.85
N GLU A 17 8.62 10.47 7.77
CA GLU A 17 7.96 11.20 6.67
C GLU A 17 8.56 10.86 5.29
N LYS A 18 9.87 10.56 5.24
CA LYS A 18 10.52 10.07 4.02
C LYS A 18 10.05 8.68 3.62
N ALA A 19 9.79 7.81 4.59
CA ALA A 19 9.25 6.47 4.36
C ALA A 19 7.82 6.55 3.84
N ASP A 20 6.96 7.37 4.47
CA ASP A 20 5.57 7.59 4.03
C ASP A 20 5.53 8.12 2.58
N ALA A 21 6.36 9.12 2.27
CA ALA A 21 6.45 9.68 0.91
C ALA A 21 6.93 8.66 -0.14
N LEU A 22 7.77 7.70 0.27
CA LEU A 22 8.24 6.62 -0.59
C LEU A 22 7.16 5.55 -0.79
N GLU A 23 6.41 5.21 0.26
CA GLU A 23 5.30 4.25 0.16
C GLU A 23 4.17 4.76 -0.74
N ASP A 24 3.85 6.04 -0.64
CA ASP A 24 2.89 6.73 -1.51
C ASP A 24 3.36 6.71 -2.97
N ALA A 25 4.63 7.07 -3.19
CA ALA A 25 5.26 7.03 -4.50
C ALA A 25 5.17 5.65 -5.17
N MET A 26 5.53 4.61 -4.42
CA MET A 26 5.48 3.23 -4.89
C MET A 26 4.05 2.73 -5.13
N SER A 27 3.08 3.27 -4.40
CA SER A 27 1.67 2.94 -4.60
C SER A 27 1.08 3.62 -5.83
N VAL A 28 1.51 4.85 -6.15
CA VAL A 28 1.11 5.55 -7.39
C VAL A 28 1.68 4.88 -8.64
N GLU A 29 2.90 4.35 -8.57
CA GLU A 29 3.54 3.61 -9.68
C GLU A 29 2.91 2.25 -9.96
N LEU A 30 2.10 1.71 -9.04
CA LEU A 30 1.30 0.54 -9.33
C LEU A 30 0.17 0.92 -10.30
N ASP A 31 0.28 0.47 -11.55
CA ASP A 31 -0.77 0.61 -12.59
C ASP A 31 -2.04 -0.23 -12.30
N LYS A 32 -2.15 -0.72 -11.06
CA LYS A 32 -3.22 -1.58 -10.57
C LYS A 32 -3.57 -1.15 -9.15
N ARG A 33 -4.87 -1.09 -8.84
CA ARG A 33 -5.35 -0.71 -7.51
C ARG A 33 -5.26 -1.88 -6.54
N ILE A 34 -4.64 -1.69 -5.39
CA ILE A 34 -4.67 -2.67 -4.30
C ILE A 34 -5.99 -2.48 -3.54
N ALA A 35 -6.72 -3.57 -3.31
CA ALA A 35 -7.96 -3.53 -2.55
C ALA A 35 -7.63 -3.61 -1.05
N THR A 36 -7.65 -2.47 -0.37
CA THR A 36 -7.51 -2.41 1.08
C THR A 36 -8.90 -2.62 1.71
N PRO A 37 -9.08 -3.58 2.65
CA PRO A 37 -10.36 -3.76 3.31
C PRO A 37 -10.67 -2.58 4.22
N TRP A 38 -11.88 -2.03 4.13
CA TRP A 38 -12.28 -0.81 4.85
C TRP A 38 -12.20 -0.90 6.39
N PHE A 39 -12.29 -2.11 6.94
CA PHE A 39 -12.22 -2.39 8.38
C PHE A 39 -10.79 -2.71 8.87
N CYS A 40 -9.81 -2.74 7.97
CA CYS A 40 -8.42 -3.08 8.30
C CYS A 40 -7.50 -1.85 8.39
N ASN A 41 -8.05 -0.64 8.43
CA ASN A 41 -7.27 0.59 8.54
C ASN A 41 -7.38 1.17 9.96
N ILE A 42 -6.25 1.62 10.51
CA ILE A 42 -6.22 2.39 11.78
C ILE A 42 -6.83 3.77 11.56
N GLU A 43 -6.54 4.36 10.40
CA GLU A 43 -7.07 5.64 9.94
C GLU A 43 -8.29 5.46 9.02
N PRO A 44 -9.11 6.49 8.81
CA PRO A 44 -10.24 6.42 7.90
C PRO A 44 -9.81 5.92 6.52
N THR A 45 -10.57 4.99 5.96
CA THR A 45 -10.31 4.50 4.59
C THR A 45 -10.37 5.68 3.62
N PRO A 46 -9.34 5.94 2.81
CA PRO A 46 -9.32 7.06 1.89
C PRO A 46 -10.49 7.01 0.90
N ASP A 47 -11.05 8.18 0.59
CA ASP A 47 -12.10 8.29 -0.42
C ASP A 47 -11.58 7.82 -1.79
N PRO A 48 -12.41 7.13 -2.59
CA PRO A 48 -12.03 6.71 -3.93
C PRO A 48 -11.72 7.93 -4.81
N ILE A 49 -10.61 7.88 -5.55
CA ILE A 49 -10.20 8.94 -6.47
C ILE A 49 -11.20 9.00 -7.64
N PRO A 50 -11.91 10.13 -7.86
CA PRO A 50 -12.87 10.27 -8.96
C PRO A 50 -12.21 10.03 -10.32
N GLY A 51 -12.79 9.13 -11.14
CA GLY A 51 -12.29 8.82 -12.48
C GLY A 51 -11.18 7.77 -12.54
N ASP A 52 -10.78 7.17 -11.41
CA ASP A 52 -9.84 6.06 -11.40
C ASP A 52 -10.44 4.79 -12.02
N THR A 53 -9.94 4.42 -13.20
CA THR A 53 -10.35 3.24 -13.98
C THR A 53 -9.33 2.11 -13.92
N ARG A 54 -8.28 2.22 -13.09
CA ARG A 54 -7.24 1.20 -12.99
C ARG A 54 -7.86 -0.14 -12.53
N PRO A 55 -7.47 -1.26 -13.16
CA PRO A 55 -7.94 -2.57 -12.72
C PRO A 55 -7.40 -2.89 -11.33
N TYR A 56 -8.19 -3.61 -10.53
CA TYR A 56 -7.71 -4.11 -9.24
C TYR A 56 -6.62 -5.17 -9.44
N TYR A 57 -5.66 -5.20 -8.53
CA TYR A 57 -4.65 -6.23 -8.46
C TYR A 57 -5.30 -7.54 -7.96
N MET A 58 -5.42 -8.53 -8.85
CA MET A 58 -6.12 -9.81 -8.60
C MET A 58 -5.17 -10.97 -8.22
N HIS A 59 -3.88 -10.67 -7.98
CA HIS A 59 -2.90 -11.66 -7.56
C HIS A 59 -2.53 -11.48 -6.08
N ASN A 60 -1.76 -12.41 -5.54
CA ASN A 60 -1.21 -12.26 -4.19
C ASN A 60 -0.41 -10.96 -4.11
N ASP A 61 -0.77 -10.08 -3.17
CA ASP A 61 -0.08 -8.83 -2.95
C ASP A 61 1.42 -9.12 -2.71
N PRO A 62 2.33 -8.60 -3.56
CA PRO A 62 3.77 -8.84 -3.42
C PRO A 62 4.38 -8.24 -2.15
N ARG A 63 3.66 -7.33 -1.47
CA ARG A 63 4.11 -6.71 -0.20
C ARG A 63 3.87 -7.63 1.00
N LEU A 64 2.92 -8.55 0.89
CA LEU A 64 2.55 -9.44 1.98
C LEU A 64 3.34 -10.76 1.86
N PRO A 65 3.92 -11.26 2.96
CA PRO A 65 4.55 -12.57 2.95
C PRO A 65 3.57 -13.66 2.54
N VAL A 66 4.08 -14.70 1.87
CA VAL A 66 3.28 -15.83 1.42
C VAL A 66 2.72 -16.57 2.63
N MET A 67 1.42 -16.89 2.60
CA MET A 67 0.79 -17.69 3.65
C MET A 67 1.34 -19.12 3.64
N PRO A 68 1.54 -19.72 4.82
CA PRO A 68 1.83 -21.15 4.91
C PRO A 68 0.74 -21.98 4.20
N LYS A 69 1.10 -23.16 3.70
CA LYS A 69 0.16 -24.06 2.98
C LYS A 69 -1.05 -24.46 3.83
N ALA A 70 -0.88 -24.57 5.15
CA ALA A 70 -1.93 -24.82 6.12
C ALA A 70 -1.92 -23.69 7.16
N PRO A 71 -2.55 -22.54 6.87
CA PRO A 71 -2.48 -21.38 7.73
C PRO A 71 -3.31 -21.58 9.01
N THR A 72 -2.79 -21.07 10.12
CA THR A 72 -3.56 -20.91 11.36
C THR A 72 -4.19 -19.52 11.42
N LEU A 73 -5.13 -19.34 12.36
CA LEU A 73 -5.72 -18.02 12.62
C LEU A 73 -4.66 -17.00 13.06
N ILE A 74 -3.63 -17.45 13.79
CA ILE A 74 -2.51 -16.60 14.21
C ILE A 74 -1.68 -16.14 13.02
N ASP A 75 -1.44 -17.03 12.04
CA ASP A 75 -0.68 -16.67 10.82
C ASP A 75 -1.43 -15.62 10.00
N PHE A 76 -2.76 -15.69 9.96
CA PHE A 76 -3.57 -14.66 9.32
C PHE A 76 -3.35 -13.29 9.94
N TYR A 77 -3.43 -13.17 11.28
CA TYR A 77 -3.20 -11.91 11.96
C TYR A 77 -1.76 -11.39 11.89
N LYS A 78 -0.77 -12.27 11.73
CA LYS A 78 0.64 -11.85 11.61
C LYS A 78 1.05 -11.46 10.20
N LEU A 79 0.38 -12.01 9.18
CA LEU A 79 0.82 -11.90 7.78
C LEU A 79 -0.12 -11.04 6.93
N ARG A 80 -1.27 -10.62 7.45
CA ARG A 80 -2.28 -9.82 6.74
C ARG A 80 -2.65 -8.52 7.45
N PHE A 81 -2.12 -8.30 8.65
CA PHE A 81 -2.26 -7.13 9.51
C PHE A 81 -0.92 -6.85 10.17
#